data_AF-A0A427XG20-F1
#
_entry.id   AF-A0A427XG20-F1
#
_cell.length_a   1.000
_cell.length_b   1.000
_cell.length_c   1.000
_cell.angle_alpha   90.00
_cell.angle_beta   90.00
_cell.angle_gamma   90.00
#
_symmetry.space_group_name_H-M   'P 1'
#
loop_
_entity.id
_entity.type
_entity.pdbx_description
1 polymer ?
#
loop_
_entity_poly.entity_id
_entity_poly.type
_entity_poly.pdbx_seq_one_letter_code
_entity_poly.pdbx_strand_id
1 'polypeptide(L)'
;MRFQWLVAAAAAVGIAVPVAARSEFDNIKVVDNFSKNFLFPNSLIQAHAINSTLFSEDVRGTVDAMLTASNDQVGLHARHVTDLSFDGRELNTEYMFGLFARLNETGPSFLGTPVNYTVNGIMSENDNILASVVFDFHYPYIDEIFPLELITFFTINEAGEISEYSTTFRRWSWASDIVLPKQVPAMAKYMNITDWDDDAWLIHHYMSHQTCVGAQAFCHGDNKQYQSYDDCMHFLTKKKVGEMYRLGDDNLACRFLHVGMLELRPSIHCDHVGPSGGDMCIARDYDEVVRANHFLHGFIAPAVITPENRKLLDGMAMTAGATIPSLLEISMSLKDVHSWDATAFTANVFWLMALIWLTTKLVDFLFHRLHTRFDFEEVYEKSAIDKQRDVVMYCVNIFFITVALALLLATTPALGGVYELWMLQLMRFAALTICSLYMFELVFRWNLQPILIAHRLLTIFITAFAYASFEYCQSPVYLISLVIWLIQSTTDQIMYLALLGDTLKWDHVVVSQLYKIAAVQTGIFDIGSIIALVAFWAVAENYNYRPINAVWTASVWISALCVLAAQTWGSYVLWKEGEKHTAIRLGGDSSATVPLLGGSANGSPRTSHENRA
;
A
#
# COMPACT_ATOMS: atom_id res chain seq x y z
N MET A 1 -13.07 -40.49 -17.29
CA MET A 1 -11.70 -40.20 -17.77
C MET A 1 -11.60 -39.10 -18.85
N ARG A 2 -12.67 -38.36 -19.21
CA ARG A 2 -12.61 -37.24 -20.19
C ARG A 2 -12.90 -35.84 -19.63
N PHE A 3 -13.20 -35.71 -18.34
CA PHE A 3 -13.52 -34.42 -17.70
C PHE A 3 -12.32 -33.79 -16.94
N GLN A 4 -11.24 -34.55 -16.73
CA GLN A 4 -10.06 -34.10 -15.97
C GLN A 4 -9.05 -33.29 -16.79
N TRP A 5 -9.14 -33.32 -18.12
CA TRP A 5 -8.22 -32.59 -19.00
C TRP A 5 -8.69 -31.17 -19.35
N LEU A 6 -9.97 -30.86 -19.18
CA LEU A 6 -10.52 -29.52 -19.45
C LEU A 6 -10.25 -28.53 -18.31
N VAL A 7 -10.13 -29.00 -17.07
CA VAL A 7 -9.80 -28.15 -15.90
C VAL A 7 -8.30 -27.80 -15.89
N ALA A 8 -7.43 -28.69 -16.37
CA ALA A 8 -5.99 -28.43 -16.49
C ALA A 8 -5.65 -27.44 -17.63
N ALA A 9 -6.48 -27.34 -18.68
CA ALA A 9 -6.26 -26.44 -19.80
C ALA A 9 -6.71 -24.98 -19.52
N ALA A 10 -7.62 -24.76 -18.57
CA ALA A 10 -8.06 -23.42 -18.19
C ALA A 10 -7.05 -22.67 -17.29
N ALA A 11 -6.10 -23.37 -16.68
CA ALA A 11 -5.07 -22.77 -15.82
C ALA A 11 -3.90 -22.12 -16.58
N ALA A 12 -3.83 -22.26 -17.92
CA ALA A 12 -2.67 -21.83 -18.71
C ALA A 12 -2.90 -20.58 -19.58
N VAL A 13 -4.06 -19.93 -19.52
CA VAL A 13 -4.34 -18.70 -20.28
C VAL A 13 -4.64 -17.55 -19.32
N GLY A 14 -3.74 -17.34 -18.36
CA GLY A 14 -3.62 -16.03 -17.73
C GLY A 14 -2.99 -15.09 -18.75
N ILE A 15 -3.79 -14.23 -19.39
CA ILE A 15 -3.28 -13.10 -20.15
C ILE A 15 -2.53 -12.24 -19.13
N ALA A 16 -1.21 -12.40 -19.08
CA ALA A 16 -0.32 -11.49 -18.38
C ALA A 16 -0.42 -10.15 -19.12
N VAL A 17 -1.40 -9.33 -18.74
CA VAL A 17 -1.35 -7.90 -19.03
C VAL A 17 -0.21 -7.37 -18.17
N PRO A 18 0.90 -6.87 -18.75
CA PRO A 18 1.93 -6.23 -17.96
C PRO A 18 1.35 -4.90 -17.49
N VAL A 19 0.69 -4.91 -16.35
CA VAL A 19 0.40 -3.68 -15.62
C VAL A 19 1.70 -3.37 -14.88
N ALA A 20 2.43 -2.38 -15.37
CA ALA A 20 3.71 -1.99 -14.83
C ALA A 20 3.49 -1.33 -13.46
N ALA A 21 3.57 -2.10 -12.38
CA ALA A 21 3.80 -1.51 -11.06
C ALA A 21 5.15 -0.79 -11.13
N ARG A 22 5.17 0.51 -10.83
CA ARG A 22 6.41 1.29 -10.88
C ARG A 22 7.35 0.82 -9.78
N SER A 23 8.61 0.64 -10.15
CA SER A 23 9.66 0.38 -9.18
C SER A 23 10.02 1.67 -8.44
N GLU A 24 10.59 1.58 -7.25
CA GLU A 24 11.18 2.75 -6.56
C GLU A 24 12.24 3.44 -7.43
N PHE A 25 12.90 2.69 -8.32
CA PHE A 25 13.81 3.25 -9.30
C PHE A 25 13.11 4.14 -10.35
N ASP A 26 11.88 3.81 -10.74
CA ASP A 26 11.08 4.66 -11.63
C ASP A 26 10.64 5.94 -10.92
N ASN A 27 10.44 5.90 -9.60
CA ASN A 27 10.15 7.09 -8.79
C ASN A 27 11.36 8.05 -8.74
N ILE A 28 12.59 7.52 -8.67
CA ILE A 28 13.80 8.33 -8.81
C ILE A 28 13.86 9.05 -10.18
N LYS A 29 13.41 8.40 -11.26
CA LYS A 29 13.35 9.04 -12.60
C LYS A 29 12.37 10.23 -12.62
N VAL A 30 11.32 10.22 -11.80
CA VAL A 30 10.39 11.36 -11.71
C VAL A 30 11.12 12.57 -11.14
N VAL A 31 11.94 12.41 -10.09
CA VAL A 31 12.76 13.51 -9.54
C VAL A 31 13.78 14.02 -10.56
N ASP A 32 14.43 13.11 -11.28
CA ASP A 32 15.37 13.48 -12.34
C ASP A 32 14.68 14.24 -13.48
N ASN A 33 13.49 13.79 -13.90
CA ASN A 33 12.69 14.44 -14.93
C ASN A 33 12.21 15.82 -14.47
N PHE A 34 11.73 15.95 -13.24
CA PHE A 34 11.36 17.23 -12.64
C PHE A 34 12.57 18.19 -12.61
N SER A 35 13.71 17.73 -12.10
CA SER A 35 14.93 18.56 -11.97
C SER A 35 15.44 19.05 -13.32
N LYS A 36 15.41 18.20 -14.36
CA LYS A 36 15.78 18.58 -15.73
C LYS A 36 14.86 19.62 -16.34
N ASN A 37 13.57 19.54 -16.05
CA ASN A 37 12.58 20.50 -16.51
C ASN A 37 12.59 21.80 -15.69
N PHE A 38 13.12 21.75 -14.46
CA PHE A 38 13.33 22.93 -13.64
C PHE A 38 14.50 23.78 -14.13
N LEU A 39 15.50 23.19 -14.81
CA LEU A 39 16.61 23.93 -15.41
C LEU A 39 16.17 24.79 -16.61
N PHE A 40 16.83 25.94 -16.78
CA PHE A 40 16.75 26.72 -18.01
C PHE A 40 17.51 26.01 -19.16
N PRO A 41 16.99 26.02 -20.41
CA PRO A 41 15.77 26.69 -20.88
C PRO A 41 14.49 25.84 -20.79
N ASN A 42 14.55 24.61 -20.25
CA ASN A 42 13.38 23.73 -20.20
C ASN A 42 12.26 24.30 -19.31
N SER A 43 12.62 25.00 -18.24
CA SER A 43 11.66 25.69 -17.37
C SER A 43 10.83 26.73 -18.13
N LEU A 44 11.41 27.39 -19.13
CA LEU A 44 10.68 28.33 -20.00
C LEU A 44 9.60 27.62 -20.83
N ILE A 45 9.91 26.42 -21.33
CA ILE A 45 8.95 25.59 -22.08
C ILE A 45 7.78 25.18 -21.19
N GLN A 46 8.08 24.73 -19.97
CA GLN A 46 7.04 24.36 -19.00
C GLN A 46 6.21 25.57 -18.57
N ALA A 47 6.85 26.70 -18.30
CA ALA A 47 6.20 27.95 -17.92
C ALA A 47 5.17 28.43 -18.97
N HIS A 48 5.54 28.44 -20.25
CA HIS A 48 4.63 28.84 -21.33
C HIS A 48 3.51 27.82 -21.57
N ALA A 49 3.72 26.54 -21.23
CA ALA A 49 2.68 25.54 -21.38
C ALA A 49 1.54 25.73 -20.36
N ILE A 50 1.85 26.26 -19.16
CA ILE A 50 0.89 26.48 -18.04
C ILE A 50 0.18 25.18 -17.60
N ASN A 51 0.49 24.02 -18.18
CA ASN A 51 -0.23 22.76 -17.96
C ASN A 51 0.78 21.61 -18.06
N SER A 52 1.80 21.63 -17.19
CA SER A 52 2.86 20.63 -17.22
C SER A 52 2.30 19.26 -16.86
N THR A 53 2.52 18.27 -17.73
CA THR A 53 2.15 16.87 -17.48
C THR A 53 3.08 16.18 -16.48
N LEU A 54 4.04 16.91 -15.88
CA LEU A 54 4.80 16.43 -14.73
C LEU A 54 3.94 16.40 -13.47
N PHE A 55 2.89 17.21 -13.41
CA PHE A 55 1.97 17.29 -12.29
C PHE A 55 0.62 16.65 -12.64
N SER A 56 -0.06 16.06 -11.66
CA SER A 56 -1.45 15.64 -11.83
C SER A 56 -2.36 16.85 -12.05
N GLU A 57 -3.58 16.63 -12.56
CA GLU A 57 -4.53 17.72 -12.79
C GLU A 57 -4.92 18.42 -11.46
N ASP A 58 -5.07 17.63 -10.42
CA ASP A 58 -5.47 17.97 -9.05
C ASP A 58 -4.29 18.15 -8.10
N VAL A 59 -3.09 18.43 -8.62
CA VAL A 59 -1.87 18.56 -7.80
C VAL A 59 -2.04 19.61 -6.70
N ARG A 60 -1.49 19.30 -5.52
CA ARG A 60 -1.34 20.26 -4.42
C ARG A 60 0.12 20.47 -4.05
N GLY A 61 0.57 21.72 -4.08
CA GLY A 61 1.95 22.08 -3.79
C GLY A 61 2.07 23.04 -2.63
N THR A 62 3.14 22.94 -1.86
CA THR A 62 3.53 23.98 -0.91
C THR A 62 5.00 24.33 -1.03
N VAL A 63 5.32 25.59 -0.72
CA VAL A 63 6.68 26.12 -0.73
C VAL A 63 6.86 26.96 0.52
N ASP A 64 7.81 26.59 1.38
CA ASP A 64 8.04 27.20 2.71
C ASP A 64 8.12 28.74 2.68
N ALA A 65 8.83 29.30 1.71
CA ALA A 65 8.99 30.75 1.58
C ALA A 65 7.80 31.46 0.89
N MET A 66 6.95 30.71 0.17
CA MET A 66 5.93 31.23 -0.75
C MET A 66 4.60 30.53 -0.47
N LEU A 67 3.92 30.96 0.59
CA LEU A 67 2.59 30.48 0.95
C LEU A 67 1.51 31.35 0.31
N THR A 68 0.45 30.70 -0.16
CA THR A 68 -0.74 31.30 -0.79
C THR A 68 -1.91 31.27 0.20
N ALA A 69 -3.05 31.93 -0.04
CA ALA A 69 -4.30 31.59 0.64
C ALA A 69 -5.30 31.11 -0.41
N SER A 70 -5.71 29.85 -0.39
CA SER A 70 -6.76 29.35 -1.28
C SER A 70 -8.13 29.85 -0.82
N ASN A 71 -8.92 30.33 -1.79
CA ASN A 71 -10.28 30.85 -1.60
C ASN A 71 -11.37 29.78 -1.88
N ASP A 72 -11.01 28.51 -2.06
CA ASP A 72 -11.96 27.50 -2.53
C ASP A 72 -12.82 26.91 -1.40
N GLN A 73 -13.98 27.57 -1.16
CA GLN A 73 -15.08 27.01 -0.39
C GLN A 73 -15.99 26.13 -1.24
N VAL A 74 -15.72 24.82 -1.39
CA VAL A 74 -16.79 23.82 -1.64
C VAL A 74 -16.40 22.43 -1.11
N GLY A 75 -16.86 22.07 0.10
CA GLY A 75 -16.80 20.66 0.56
C GLY A 75 -17.01 20.47 2.07
N LEU A 76 -18.03 19.69 2.45
CA LEU A 76 -18.50 19.51 3.83
C LEU A 76 -17.48 18.80 4.75
N HIS A 77 -16.74 19.55 5.57
CA HIS A 77 -16.39 19.26 6.98
C HIS A 77 -15.45 20.36 7.52
N ALA A 78 -16.05 21.51 7.80
CA ALA A 78 -15.37 22.73 8.21
C ALA A 78 -14.70 22.61 9.59
N ARG A 79 -13.38 22.80 9.61
CA ARG A 79 -12.68 23.59 10.63
C ARG A 79 -11.75 24.55 9.89
N HIS A 80 -12.14 25.82 9.85
CA HIS A 80 -11.44 26.91 9.16
C HIS A 80 -9.93 26.88 9.35
N VAL A 81 -9.23 26.56 8.28
CA VAL A 81 -7.82 26.84 7.99
C VAL A 81 -7.85 27.30 6.54
N THR A 82 -7.38 28.50 6.21
CA THR A 82 -7.21 28.87 4.80
C THR A 82 -6.17 27.93 4.18
N ASP A 83 -6.51 27.21 3.12
CA ASP A 83 -5.61 26.25 2.48
C ASP A 83 -4.39 27.00 1.92
N LEU A 84 -3.23 26.91 2.60
CA LEU A 84 -2.00 27.60 2.20
C LEU A 84 -1.24 26.78 1.14
N SER A 85 -1.87 26.51 0.00
CA SER A 85 -1.35 25.64 -1.06
C SER A 85 -1.53 26.20 -2.47
N PHE A 86 -0.65 25.75 -3.37
CA PHE A 86 -0.83 25.87 -4.81
C PHE A 86 -1.73 24.73 -5.26
N ASP A 87 -2.97 25.05 -5.62
CA ASP A 87 -3.94 24.05 -6.05
C ASP A 87 -4.08 24.02 -7.57
N GLY A 88 -4.06 22.81 -8.13
CA GLY A 88 -4.25 22.57 -9.55
C GLY A 88 -2.99 22.75 -10.39
N ARG A 89 -2.97 22.04 -11.52
CA ARG A 89 -1.80 21.94 -12.39
C ARG A 89 -1.28 23.28 -12.90
N GLU A 90 -2.18 24.22 -13.16
CA GLU A 90 -1.79 25.51 -13.76
C GLU A 90 -0.93 26.35 -12.84
N LEU A 91 -1.41 26.54 -11.61
CA LEU A 91 -0.72 27.35 -10.61
C LEU A 91 0.62 26.72 -10.23
N ASN A 92 0.67 25.40 -10.06
CA ASN A 92 1.91 24.68 -9.76
C ASN A 92 2.93 24.77 -10.91
N THR A 93 2.49 24.69 -12.17
CA THR A 93 3.37 24.86 -13.33
C THR A 93 3.98 26.26 -13.37
N GLU A 94 3.14 27.28 -13.15
CA GLU A 94 3.55 28.69 -13.18
C GLU A 94 4.55 29.03 -12.08
N TYR A 95 4.29 28.64 -10.83
CA TYR A 95 5.17 28.97 -9.72
C TYR A 95 6.46 28.13 -9.72
N MET A 96 6.39 26.85 -10.07
CA MET A 96 7.60 26.00 -10.07
C MET A 96 8.49 26.26 -11.28
N PHE A 97 7.94 26.59 -12.45
CA PHE A 97 8.76 26.79 -13.65
C PHE A 97 8.82 28.25 -14.08
N GLY A 98 7.69 28.96 -14.10
CA GLY A 98 7.59 30.33 -14.58
C GLY A 98 8.37 31.33 -13.75
N LEU A 99 8.35 31.18 -12.44
CA LEU A 99 9.04 32.09 -11.53
C LEU A 99 10.55 32.19 -11.78
N PHE A 100 11.19 31.09 -12.15
CA PHE A 100 12.64 31.01 -12.39
C PHE A 100 13.02 31.09 -13.88
N ALA A 101 12.04 31.05 -14.79
CA ALA A 101 12.26 30.99 -16.23
C ALA A 101 12.63 32.35 -16.87
N ARG A 102 12.68 33.44 -16.08
CA ARG A 102 13.02 34.80 -16.55
C ARG A 102 12.24 35.23 -17.79
N LEU A 103 10.92 35.06 -17.74
CA LEU A 103 10.02 35.29 -18.88
C LEU A 103 10.15 36.70 -19.49
N ASN A 104 10.44 37.71 -18.65
CA ASN A 104 10.65 39.09 -19.11
C ASN A 104 11.52 39.93 -18.18
N GLU A 105 12.45 39.30 -17.45
CA GLU A 105 13.31 40.05 -16.54
C GLU A 105 14.29 40.92 -17.33
N THR A 106 14.00 42.22 -17.39
CA THR A 106 14.89 43.21 -18.02
C THR A 106 15.95 43.75 -17.06
N GLY A 107 15.82 43.50 -15.75
CA GLY A 107 16.74 43.94 -14.70
C GLY A 107 17.19 42.81 -13.74
N PRO A 108 18.07 43.12 -12.77
CA PRO A 108 18.49 42.19 -11.73
C PRO A 108 17.33 41.53 -10.96
N SER A 109 17.42 40.22 -10.74
CA SER A 109 16.43 39.40 -10.03
C SER A 109 17.05 38.72 -8.83
N PHE A 110 16.28 38.56 -7.75
CA PHE A 110 16.76 37.93 -6.51
C PHE A 110 16.68 36.39 -6.53
N LEU A 111 16.05 35.77 -7.53
CA LEU A 111 15.90 34.32 -7.60
C LEU A 111 16.97 33.62 -8.45
N GLY A 112 17.53 34.34 -9.43
CA GLY A 112 18.46 33.76 -10.41
C GLY A 112 17.79 32.70 -11.29
N THR A 113 18.59 32.05 -12.14
CA THR A 113 18.10 31.02 -13.07
C THR A 113 18.81 29.70 -12.81
N PRO A 114 18.09 28.60 -12.57
CA PRO A 114 18.71 27.29 -12.36
C PRO A 114 19.35 26.80 -13.68
N VAL A 115 20.65 26.52 -13.64
CA VAL A 115 21.43 26.09 -14.83
C VAL A 115 21.99 24.68 -14.70
N ASN A 116 22.11 24.16 -13.48
CA ASN A 116 22.63 22.82 -13.22
C ASN A 116 22.06 22.29 -11.88
N TYR A 117 22.14 20.98 -11.65
CA TYR A 117 21.74 20.37 -10.37
C TYR A 117 22.61 19.19 -9.97
N THR A 118 22.68 18.93 -8.67
CA THR A 118 23.27 17.74 -8.06
C THR A 118 22.31 17.18 -7.02
N VAL A 119 21.97 15.89 -7.13
CA VAL A 119 21.15 15.20 -6.13
C VAL A 119 22.04 14.76 -4.97
N ASN A 120 21.85 15.37 -3.79
CA ASN A 120 22.63 15.05 -2.58
C ASN A 120 22.10 13.81 -1.86
N GLY A 121 20.78 13.62 -1.89
CA GLY A 121 20.14 12.50 -1.22
C GLY A 121 18.73 12.29 -1.75
N ILE A 122 18.35 11.03 -1.86
CA ILE A 122 16.99 10.63 -2.21
C ILE A 122 16.58 9.46 -1.34
N MET A 123 15.37 9.51 -0.83
CA MET A 123 14.70 8.41 -0.15
C MET A 123 13.36 8.22 -0.87
N SER A 124 13.15 7.04 -1.43
CA SER A 124 11.87 6.66 -2.01
C SER A 124 11.29 5.58 -1.10
N GLU A 125 10.01 5.71 -0.77
CA GLU A 125 9.26 4.66 -0.11
C GLU A 125 7.87 4.62 -0.73
N ASN A 126 7.57 3.53 -1.45
CA ASN A 126 6.37 3.41 -2.28
C ASN A 126 6.22 4.63 -3.20
N ASP A 127 5.07 5.30 -3.15
CA ASP A 127 4.71 6.45 -3.99
C ASP A 127 5.22 7.80 -3.44
N ASN A 128 5.92 7.79 -2.30
CA ASN A 128 6.46 8.98 -1.66
C ASN A 128 7.98 9.08 -1.86
N ILE A 129 8.47 10.29 -2.11
CA ILE A 129 9.89 10.58 -2.26
C ILE A 129 10.26 11.79 -1.42
N LEU A 130 11.37 11.69 -0.70
CA LEU A 130 12.10 12.83 -0.18
C LEU A 130 13.39 13.01 -0.99
N ALA A 131 13.54 14.16 -1.64
CA ALA A 131 14.73 14.50 -2.42
C ALA A 131 15.38 15.78 -1.88
N SER A 132 16.70 15.72 -1.66
CA SER A 132 17.58 16.89 -1.45
C SER A 132 18.38 17.12 -2.72
N VAL A 133 18.09 18.22 -3.41
CA VAL A 133 18.70 18.58 -4.68
C VAL A 133 19.32 19.97 -4.55
N VAL A 134 20.60 20.09 -4.87
CA VAL A 134 21.30 21.37 -4.95
C VAL A 134 21.24 21.84 -6.39
N PHE A 135 20.63 22.99 -6.61
CA PHE A 135 20.59 23.66 -7.90
C PHE A 135 21.60 24.81 -7.93
N ASP A 136 22.32 24.93 -9.04
CA ASP A 136 23.19 26.06 -9.31
C ASP A 136 22.36 27.16 -9.99
N PHE A 137 22.20 28.30 -9.32
CA PHE A 137 21.48 29.46 -9.84
C PHE A 137 22.46 30.49 -10.40
N HIS A 138 22.36 30.76 -11.69
CA HIS A 138 23.11 31.82 -12.37
C HIS A 138 22.40 33.17 -12.25
N TYR A 139 23.16 34.22 -11.93
CA TYR A 139 22.69 35.58 -11.83
C TYR A 139 23.34 36.45 -12.91
N PRO A 140 22.67 36.67 -14.05
CA PRO A 140 23.31 37.23 -15.25
C PRO A 140 23.89 38.65 -15.09
N TYR A 141 23.34 39.46 -14.19
CA TYR A 141 23.77 40.85 -13.99
C TYR A 141 25.07 41.00 -13.20
N ILE A 142 25.43 39.96 -12.44
CA ILE A 142 26.70 39.89 -11.70
C ILE A 142 27.60 38.77 -12.24
N ASP A 143 27.10 37.98 -13.19
CA ASP A 143 27.75 36.82 -13.80
C ASP A 143 28.35 35.83 -12.78
N GLU A 144 27.60 35.60 -11.70
CA GLU A 144 27.97 34.67 -10.64
C GLU A 144 26.95 33.53 -10.53
N ILE A 145 27.41 32.39 -10.03
CA ILE A 145 26.59 31.19 -9.78
C ILE A 145 26.57 30.92 -8.27
N PHE A 146 25.38 30.71 -7.72
CA PHE A 146 25.20 30.37 -6.31
C PHE A 146 24.44 29.05 -6.16
N PRO A 147 24.92 28.12 -5.31
CA PRO A 147 24.21 26.88 -5.03
C PRO A 147 23.07 27.13 -4.04
N LEU A 148 21.91 26.54 -4.31
CA LEU A 148 20.74 26.54 -3.43
C LEU A 148 20.17 25.13 -3.31
N GLU A 149 19.98 24.68 -2.08
CA GLU A 149 19.46 23.33 -1.79
C GLU A 149 17.95 23.38 -1.60
N LEU A 150 17.22 22.62 -2.43
CA LEU A 150 15.80 22.37 -2.30
C LEU A 150 15.61 20.99 -1.66
N ILE A 151 14.89 20.95 -0.55
CA ILE A 151 14.42 19.69 0.04
C ILE A 151 12.94 19.57 -0.30
N THR A 152 12.60 18.58 -1.10
CA THR A 152 11.23 18.40 -1.59
C THR A 152 10.72 17.03 -1.22
N PHE A 153 9.54 17.01 -0.59
CA PHE A 153 8.71 15.82 -0.51
C PHE A 153 7.82 15.79 -1.75
N PHE A 154 7.75 14.65 -2.42
CA PHE A 154 6.85 14.38 -3.54
C PHE A 154 5.98 13.17 -3.20
N THR A 155 4.72 13.24 -3.60
CA THR A 155 3.84 12.07 -3.74
C THR A 155 3.49 11.94 -5.21
N ILE A 156 3.57 10.73 -5.73
CA ILE A 156 3.39 10.44 -7.16
C ILE A 156 2.14 9.58 -7.34
N ASN A 157 1.25 10.00 -8.24
CA ASN A 157 0.09 9.20 -8.60
C ASN A 157 0.49 7.99 -9.45
N GLU A 158 -0.47 7.17 -9.89
CA GLU A 158 -0.24 5.96 -10.70
C GLU A 158 0.19 6.21 -12.16
N ALA A 159 0.01 7.43 -12.67
CA ALA A 159 0.48 7.83 -14.00
C ALA A 159 1.96 8.24 -14.02
N GLY A 160 2.58 8.45 -12.86
CA GLY A 160 3.97 8.96 -12.78
C GLY A 160 4.04 10.47 -12.67
N GLU A 161 2.91 11.09 -12.36
CA GLU A 161 2.77 12.53 -12.18
C GLU A 161 2.84 12.87 -10.69
N ILE A 162 3.43 14.01 -10.38
CA ILE A 162 3.48 14.55 -9.02
C ILE A 162 2.08 15.02 -8.64
N SER A 163 1.48 14.41 -7.62
CA SER A 163 0.15 14.75 -7.11
C SER A 163 0.19 15.62 -5.85
N GLU A 164 1.23 15.46 -5.02
CA GLU A 164 1.46 16.36 -3.89
C GLU A 164 2.95 16.69 -3.81
N TYR A 165 3.29 17.91 -3.41
CA TYR A 165 4.66 18.21 -3.02
C TYR A 165 4.75 19.27 -1.92
N SER A 166 5.84 19.22 -1.17
CA SER A 166 6.20 20.26 -0.20
C SER A 166 7.68 20.55 -0.31
N THR A 167 8.02 21.78 -0.69
CA THR A 167 9.38 22.21 -0.96
C THR A 167 9.87 23.20 0.09
N THR A 168 11.08 22.98 0.59
CA THR A 168 11.78 23.91 1.48
C THR A 168 13.08 24.37 0.83
N PHE A 169 13.30 25.68 0.80
CA PHE A 169 14.58 26.27 0.39
C PHE A 169 15.53 26.31 1.59
N ARG A 170 16.41 25.32 1.67
CA ARG A 170 17.31 25.19 2.81
C ARG A 170 18.35 26.30 2.80
N ARG A 171 18.37 27.08 3.88
CA ARG A 171 19.26 28.25 4.09
C ARG A 171 18.99 29.40 3.12
N TRP A 172 17.75 29.55 2.66
CA TRP A 172 17.35 30.65 1.76
C TRP A 172 17.73 32.04 2.28
N SER A 173 17.44 32.34 3.55
CA SER A 173 17.79 33.64 4.15
C SER A 173 19.29 33.94 4.04
N TRP A 174 20.13 32.95 4.36
CA TRP A 174 21.58 33.12 4.26
C TRP A 174 22.05 33.29 2.81
N ALA A 175 21.47 32.55 1.86
CA ALA A 175 21.75 32.76 0.45
C ALA A 175 21.40 34.21 0.03
N SER A 176 20.26 34.73 0.47
CA SER A 176 19.84 36.10 0.16
C SER A 176 20.74 37.18 0.79
N ASP A 177 21.26 36.95 2.00
CA ASP A 177 22.23 37.84 2.67
C ASP A 177 23.55 37.98 1.88
N ILE A 178 23.90 36.96 1.09
CA ILE A 178 25.09 36.96 0.24
C ILE A 178 24.79 37.54 -1.14
N VAL A 179 23.68 37.12 -1.76
CA VAL A 179 23.37 37.43 -3.16
C VAL A 179 22.88 38.87 -3.32
N LEU A 180 21.97 39.34 -2.46
CA LEU A 180 21.34 40.66 -2.64
C LEU A 180 22.35 41.82 -2.61
N PRO A 181 23.29 41.90 -1.65
CA PRO A 181 24.27 43.00 -1.64
C PRO A 181 25.14 43.03 -2.90
N LYS A 182 25.45 41.86 -3.48
CA LYS A 182 26.22 41.78 -4.72
C LYS A 182 25.47 42.34 -5.93
N GLN A 183 24.14 42.31 -5.91
CA GLN A 183 23.32 42.85 -7.01
C GLN A 183 23.07 44.34 -6.92
N VAL A 184 23.26 44.97 -5.77
CA VAL A 184 23.04 46.41 -5.54
C VAL A 184 23.72 47.28 -6.62
N PRO A 185 25.00 47.09 -6.98
CA PRO A 185 25.62 47.88 -8.04
C PRO A 185 24.96 47.70 -9.42
N ALA A 186 24.47 46.49 -9.71
CA ALA A 186 23.75 46.22 -10.95
C ALA A 186 22.36 46.86 -10.95
N MET A 187 21.66 46.87 -9.81
CA MET A 187 20.38 47.57 -9.64
C MET A 187 20.56 49.08 -9.83
N ALA A 188 21.58 49.68 -9.22
CA ALA A 188 21.90 51.10 -9.38
C ALA A 188 22.17 51.47 -10.85
N LYS A 189 23.01 50.66 -11.52
CA LYS A 189 23.31 50.83 -12.94
C LYS A 189 22.05 50.73 -13.81
N TYR A 190 21.18 49.77 -13.52
CA TYR A 190 19.91 49.60 -14.23
C TYR A 190 19.00 50.83 -14.06
N MET A 191 18.96 51.41 -12.86
CA MET A 191 18.18 52.62 -12.56
C MET A 191 18.87 53.94 -12.94
N ASN A 192 20.10 53.88 -13.49
CA ASN A 192 20.94 55.05 -13.76
C ASN A 192 21.17 55.94 -12.52
N ILE A 193 21.39 55.30 -11.36
CA ILE A 193 21.76 55.94 -10.09
C ILE A 193 23.25 55.73 -9.88
N THR A 194 24.02 56.81 -9.70
CA THR A 194 25.48 56.74 -9.56
C THR A 194 25.96 56.82 -8.11
N ASP A 195 25.18 57.46 -7.24
CA ASP A 195 25.49 57.64 -5.83
C ASP A 195 24.24 57.31 -5.00
N TRP A 196 24.39 56.46 -3.99
CA TRP A 196 23.36 56.13 -3.00
C TRP A 196 24.03 55.93 -1.64
N ASP A 197 23.35 56.34 -0.57
CA ASP A 197 23.91 56.33 0.79
C ASP A 197 23.68 54.99 1.52
N ASP A 198 22.63 54.26 1.12
CA ASP A 198 22.16 53.05 1.80
C ASP A 198 21.67 52.01 0.78
N ASP A 199 22.28 50.83 0.81
CA ASP A 199 21.90 49.69 -0.03
C ASP A 199 20.44 49.28 0.21
N ALA A 200 19.95 49.39 1.45
CA ALA A 200 18.56 49.05 1.77
C ALA A 200 17.57 49.98 1.07
N TRP A 201 17.90 51.27 0.99
CA TRP A 201 17.10 52.24 0.24
C TRP A 201 17.10 51.90 -1.26
N LEU A 202 18.27 51.58 -1.83
CA LEU A 202 18.36 51.26 -3.26
C LEU A 202 17.55 50.01 -3.61
N ILE A 203 17.67 48.93 -2.83
CA ILE A 203 16.91 47.69 -3.03
C ILE A 203 15.40 47.98 -2.99
N HIS A 204 14.97 48.72 -1.97
CA HIS A 204 13.56 49.09 -1.80
C HIS A 204 13.03 49.95 -2.95
N HIS A 205 13.83 50.93 -3.39
CA HIS A 205 13.48 51.80 -4.50
C HIS A 205 13.42 51.02 -5.83
N TYR A 206 14.39 50.13 -6.06
CA TYR A 206 14.44 49.25 -7.23
C TYR A 206 13.23 48.32 -7.31
N MET A 207 12.90 47.62 -6.22
CA MET A 207 11.74 46.72 -6.18
C MET A 207 10.43 47.49 -6.40
N SER A 208 10.28 48.67 -5.79
CA SER A 208 9.10 49.54 -6.00
C SER A 208 9.00 49.96 -7.47
N HIS A 209 10.11 50.44 -8.04
CA HIS A 209 10.17 50.87 -9.43
C HIS A 209 9.79 49.76 -10.40
N GLN A 210 10.41 48.58 -10.28
CA GLN A 210 10.12 47.44 -11.15
C GLN A 210 8.69 46.95 -11.03
N THR A 211 8.14 46.91 -9.81
CA THR A 211 6.74 46.55 -9.59
C THR A 211 5.80 47.53 -10.28
N CYS A 212 6.06 48.85 -10.18
CA CYS A 212 5.24 49.85 -10.85
C CYS A 212 5.37 49.82 -12.37
N VAL A 213 6.58 49.61 -12.90
CA VAL A 213 6.79 49.43 -14.35
C VAL A 213 6.03 48.21 -14.85
N GLY A 214 6.15 47.06 -14.18
CA GLY A 214 5.43 45.84 -14.55
C GLY A 214 3.91 46.01 -14.48
N ALA A 215 3.40 46.59 -13.40
CA ALA A 215 1.97 46.86 -13.24
C ALA A 215 1.45 47.78 -14.37
N GLN A 216 2.18 48.83 -14.73
CA GLN A 216 1.78 49.70 -15.85
C GLN A 216 1.87 49.02 -17.21
N ALA A 217 2.79 48.09 -17.39
CA ALA A 217 2.96 47.39 -18.66
C ALA A 217 1.84 46.36 -18.90
N PHE A 218 1.40 45.65 -17.87
CA PHE A 218 0.53 44.47 -18.03
C PHE A 218 -0.86 44.58 -17.38
N CYS A 219 -1.03 45.46 -16.38
CA CYS A 219 -2.27 45.56 -15.62
C CYS A 219 -3.17 46.69 -16.11
N HIS A 220 -4.00 46.38 -17.11
CA HIS A 220 -4.92 47.31 -17.77
C HIS A 220 -6.39 46.90 -17.59
N GLY A 221 -7.31 47.80 -17.93
CA GLY A 221 -8.75 47.53 -17.89
C GLY A 221 -9.21 47.12 -16.49
N ASP A 222 -9.89 45.98 -16.40
CA ASP A 222 -10.39 45.43 -15.13
C ASP A 222 -9.25 44.97 -14.20
N ASN A 223 -8.05 44.69 -14.73
CA ASN A 223 -6.88 44.30 -13.95
C ASN A 223 -6.07 45.50 -13.45
N LYS A 224 -6.49 46.75 -13.73
CA LYS A 224 -5.73 47.95 -13.38
C LYS A 224 -5.63 48.14 -11.86
N GLN A 225 -4.41 48.10 -11.33
CA GLN A 225 -4.15 48.15 -9.88
C GLN A 225 -3.89 49.55 -9.32
N TYR A 226 -3.32 50.44 -10.14
CA TYR A 226 -2.88 51.77 -9.73
C TYR A 226 -3.34 52.81 -10.72
N GLN A 227 -3.68 54.02 -10.27
CA GLN A 227 -4.16 55.06 -11.18
C GLN A 227 -3.06 55.59 -12.11
N SER A 228 -1.85 55.70 -11.58
CA SER A 228 -0.64 56.16 -12.27
C SER A 228 0.61 55.50 -11.68
N TYR A 229 1.76 55.73 -12.32
CA TYR A 229 3.06 55.28 -11.83
C TYR A 229 3.37 55.91 -10.45
N ASP A 230 3.10 57.21 -10.31
CA ASP A 230 3.36 57.95 -9.07
C ASP A 230 2.49 57.45 -7.91
N ASP A 231 1.24 57.07 -8.19
CA ASP A 231 0.32 56.45 -7.22
C ASP A 231 0.88 55.10 -6.73
N CYS A 232 1.36 54.27 -7.66
CA CYS A 232 2.04 53.02 -7.35
C CYS A 232 3.29 53.24 -6.49
N MET A 233 4.18 54.15 -6.89
CA MET A 233 5.39 54.45 -6.12
C MET A 233 5.06 54.99 -4.74
N HIS A 234 4.05 55.86 -4.61
CA HIS A 234 3.61 56.40 -3.34
C HIS A 234 3.10 55.32 -2.38
N PHE A 235 2.44 54.28 -2.91
CA PHE A 235 1.98 53.13 -2.13
C PHE A 235 3.15 52.21 -1.75
N LEU A 236 3.91 51.73 -2.74
CA LEU A 236 4.96 50.73 -2.53
C LEU A 236 6.12 51.24 -1.68
N THR A 237 6.43 52.54 -1.75
CA THR A 237 7.49 53.12 -0.91
C THR A 237 7.15 53.11 0.59
N LYS A 238 5.89 52.86 0.97
CA LYS A 238 5.48 52.69 2.37
C LYS A 238 5.47 51.24 2.82
N LYS A 239 5.56 50.28 1.89
CA LYS A 239 5.65 48.85 2.21
C LYS A 239 7.07 48.52 2.64
N LYS A 240 7.19 47.63 3.62
CA LYS A 240 8.50 47.09 4.03
C LYS A 240 8.98 46.14 2.92
N VAL A 241 10.30 46.04 2.73
CA VAL A 241 10.90 45.03 1.83
C VAL A 241 10.40 43.64 2.20
N GLY A 242 10.37 43.33 3.50
CA GLY A 242 10.02 42.01 3.99
C GLY A 242 11.27 41.16 4.19
N GLU A 243 11.08 40.03 4.86
CA GLU A 243 12.14 39.05 5.07
C GLU A 243 12.10 38.00 3.95
N MET A 244 13.25 37.57 3.46
CA MET A 244 13.32 36.66 2.31
C MET A 244 12.75 35.27 2.59
N TYR A 245 12.63 34.86 3.86
CA TYR A 245 11.94 33.63 4.26
C TYR A 245 10.40 33.81 4.38
N ARG A 246 9.87 35.00 4.09
CA ARG A 246 8.43 35.34 4.12
C ARG A 246 8.01 36.02 2.81
N LEU A 247 8.32 35.40 1.67
CA LEU A 247 8.00 35.94 0.34
C LEU A 247 6.51 35.85 -0.02
N GLY A 248 5.69 35.16 0.77
CA GLY A 248 4.22 35.10 0.64
C GLY A 248 3.44 36.06 1.55
N ASP A 249 4.08 37.06 2.16
CA ASP A 249 3.43 38.02 3.05
C ASP A 249 3.12 39.38 2.37
N ASP A 250 2.33 40.23 3.02
CA ASP A 250 2.11 41.64 2.61
C ASP A 250 3.38 42.50 2.77
N ASN A 251 4.32 42.30 1.85
CA ASN A 251 5.56 43.03 1.74
C ASN A 251 5.94 43.29 0.28
N LEU A 252 6.94 44.14 0.08
CA LEU A 252 7.38 44.56 -1.24
C LEU A 252 8.10 43.43 -2.01
N ALA A 253 8.82 42.54 -1.32
CA ALA A 253 9.49 41.40 -1.96
C ALA A 253 8.48 40.43 -2.60
N CYS A 254 7.34 40.16 -1.95
CA CYS A 254 6.23 39.40 -2.53
C CYS A 254 5.69 40.07 -3.80
N ARG A 255 5.50 41.39 -3.79
CA ARG A 255 4.99 42.11 -4.96
C ARG A 255 5.99 42.10 -6.11
N PHE A 256 7.27 42.29 -5.81
CA PHE A 256 8.33 42.23 -6.79
C PHE A 256 8.47 40.82 -7.41
N LEU A 257 8.30 39.77 -6.60
CA LEU A 257 8.27 38.37 -7.05
C LEU A 257 7.24 38.15 -8.17
N HIS A 258 6.04 38.72 -8.04
CA HIS A 258 4.95 38.53 -9.01
C HIS A 258 5.15 39.28 -10.33
N VAL A 259 6.08 40.24 -10.40
CA VAL A 259 6.32 41.02 -11.64
C VAL A 259 6.68 40.11 -12.81
N GLY A 260 7.51 39.08 -12.57
CA GLY A 260 7.94 38.14 -13.61
C GLY A 260 6.81 37.29 -14.22
N MET A 261 5.66 37.20 -13.55
CA MET A 261 4.51 36.39 -13.99
C MET A 261 3.37 37.24 -14.57
N LEU A 262 3.45 38.57 -14.50
CA LEU A 262 2.42 39.47 -15.04
C LEU A 262 2.17 39.28 -16.53
N GLU A 263 3.20 38.92 -17.31
CA GLU A 263 3.06 38.69 -18.75
C GLU A 263 2.28 37.39 -19.06
N LEU A 264 2.45 36.35 -18.25
CA LEU A 264 1.80 35.05 -18.48
C LEU A 264 0.30 35.15 -18.24
N ARG A 265 -0.08 35.66 -17.07
CA ARG A 265 -1.48 35.69 -16.61
C ARG A 265 -1.79 36.98 -15.85
N PRO A 266 -1.94 38.12 -16.55
CA PRO A 266 -2.27 39.39 -15.91
C PRO A 266 -3.55 39.32 -15.06
N SER A 267 -4.55 38.55 -15.48
CA SER A 267 -5.83 38.40 -14.76
C SER A 267 -5.71 37.70 -13.40
N ILE A 268 -4.59 37.04 -13.12
CA ILE A 268 -4.31 36.43 -11.81
C ILE A 268 -3.30 37.31 -11.05
N HIS A 269 -2.18 37.64 -11.68
CA HIS A 269 -1.04 38.24 -10.97
C HIS A 269 -1.13 39.74 -10.75
N CYS A 270 -2.00 40.46 -11.46
CA CYS A 270 -2.15 41.90 -11.26
C CYS A 270 -2.59 42.21 -9.83
N ASP A 271 -3.56 41.49 -9.27
CA ASP A 271 -4.01 41.73 -7.90
C ASP A 271 -2.88 41.53 -6.87
N HIS A 272 -1.92 40.63 -7.15
CA HIS A 272 -0.80 40.34 -6.26
C HIS A 272 0.20 41.50 -6.18
N VAL A 273 0.40 42.24 -7.27
CA VAL A 273 1.28 43.43 -7.29
C VAL A 273 0.57 44.71 -6.84
N GLY A 274 -0.76 44.66 -6.70
CA GLY A 274 -1.62 45.78 -6.34
C GLY A 274 -1.75 46.05 -4.84
N PRO A 275 -2.58 47.05 -4.46
CA PRO A 275 -2.79 47.42 -3.06
C PRO A 275 -3.45 46.34 -2.19
N SER A 276 -4.32 45.52 -2.78
CA SER A 276 -4.98 44.40 -2.08
C SER A 276 -4.01 43.25 -1.82
N GLY A 277 -3.08 43.02 -2.74
CA GLY A 277 -2.20 41.85 -2.76
C GLY A 277 -2.88 40.56 -3.18
N GLY A 278 -4.13 40.62 -3.65
CA GLY A 278 -4.93 39.47 -4.01
C GLY A 278 -5.03 38.47 -2.85
N ASP A 279 -4.71 37.22 -3.13
CA ASP A 279 -4.66 36.11 -2.19
C ASP A 279 -3.21 35.66 -1.85
N MET A 280 -2.22 36.25 -2.53
CA MET A 280 -0.81 35.91 -2.35
C MET A 280 -0.11 36.82 -1.36
N CYS A 281 -0.10 38.13 -1.62
CA CYS A 281 0.71 39.09 -0.87
C CYS A 281 -0.11 39.80 0.22
N ILE A 282 -0.57 39.01 1.19
CA ILE A 282 -1.44 39.41 2.29
C ILE A 282 -0.77 39.18 3.65
N ALA A 283 -1.27 39.84 4.70
CA ALA A 283 -0.77 39.61 6.05
C ALA A 283 -1.22 38.22 6.55
N ARG A 284 -0.28 37.44 7.10
CA ARG A 284 -0.53 36.07 7.59
C ARG A 284 -0.27 35.96 9.09
N ASP A 285 -1.07 35.15 9.76
CA ASP A 285 -0.86 34.78 11.16
C ASP A 285 0.09 33.59 11.27
N TYR A 286 1.02 33.65 12.23
CA TYR A 286 2.03 32.61 12.41
C TYR A 286 1.42 31.29 12.88
N ASP A 287 0.47 31.34 13.83
CA ASP A 287 -0.15 30.13 14.37
C ASP A 287 -1.02 29.44 13.31
N GLU A 288 -1.73 30.22 12.49
CA GLU A 288 -2.47 29.69 11.34
C GLU A 288 -1.55 29.01 10.33
N VAL A 289 -0.46 29.69 9.94
CA VAL A 289 0.52 29.15 8.97
C VAL A 289 1.13 27.84 9.42
N VAL A 290 1.60 27.77 10.67
CA VAL A 290 2.33 26.59 11.18
C VAL A 290 1.38 25.42 11.47
N ARG A 291 0.12 25.68 11.80
CA ARG A 291 -0.86 24.64 12.14
C ARG A 291 -1.67 24.18 10.93
N ALA A 292 -1.56 24.85 9.80
CA ALA A 292 -2.21 24.42 8.57
C ALA A 292 -1.74 23.02 8.17
N ASN A 293 -2.68 22.18 7.75
CA ASN A 293 -2.34 20.88 7.20
C ASN A 293 -2.17 21.02 5.69
N HIS A 294 -0.98 20.70 5.19
CA HIS A 294 -0.64 20.88 3.79
C HIS A 294 -0.77 19.59 2.97
N PHE A 295 -0.82 18.44 3.64
CA PHE A 295 -0.93 17.14 2.99
C PHE A 295 -2.37 16.65 3.09
N LEU A 296 -2.95 16.25 1.96
CA LEU A 296 -4.26 15.60 1.93
C LEU A 296 -4.25 14.32 2.75
N HIS A 297 -3.12 13.63 2.72
CA HIS A 297 -2.90 12.39 3.44
C HIS A 297 -1.64 12.51 4.30
N GLY A 298 -1.79 12.42 5.62
CA GLY A 298 -0.64 12.40 6.52
C GLY A 298 0.25 11.18 6.23
N PHE A 299 1.57 11.34 6.32
CA PHE A 299 2.53 10.25 6.12
C PHE A 299 2.55 9.20 7.24
N ILE A 300 1.51 9.19 8.07
CA ILE A 300 1.42 8.39 9.30
C ILE A 300 0.79 7.04 8.94
N ALA A 301 1.44 6.30 8.04
CA ALA A 301 1.10 4.92 7.62
C ALA A 301 -0.34 4.65 7.15
N PRO A 302 -0.61 3.44 6.61
CA PRO A 302 0.32 2.57 5.92
C PRO A 302 1.02 3.33 4.80
N ALA A 303 2.22 2.87 4.47
CA ALA A 303 3.08 3.52 3.48
C ALA A 303 2.50 3.42 2.05
N VAL A 304 1.48 2.58 1.87
CA VAL A 304 0.70 2.41 0.63
C VAL A 304 -0.73 2.88 0.86
N ILE A 305 -1.17 3.89 0.11
CA ILE A 305 -2.57 4.31 0.07
C ILE A 305 -3.26 3.61 -1.10
N THR A 306 -4.32 2.87 -0.81
CA THR A 306 -5.17 2.21 -1.80
C THR A 306 -6.61 2.73 -1.65
N PRO A 307 -7.47 2.60 -2.68
CA PRO A 307 -8.88 2.97 -2.56
C PRO A 307 -9.59 2.28 -1.39
N GLU A 308 -9.18 1.07 -1.05
CA GLU A 308 -9.73 0.27 0.04
C GLU A 308 -9.34 0.79 1.42
N ASN A 309 -8.10 1.28 1.58
CA ASN A 309 -7.63 1.74 2.88
C ASN A 309 -7.78 3.27 3.07
N ARG A 310 -7.92 4.08 2.01
CA ARG A 310 -7.94 5.56 2.07
C ARG A 310 -8.84 6.10 3.19
N LYS A 311 -10.05 5.56 3.35
CA LYS A 311 -10.99 5.98 4.41
C LYS A 311 -10.54 5.64 5.82
N LEU A 312 -9.80 4.54 5.99
CA LEU A 312 -9.20 4.16 7.27
C LEU A 312 -8.04 5.10 7.63
N LEU A 313 -7.41 5.72 6.63
CA LEU A 313 -6.22 6.55 6.82
C LEU A 313 -6.53 8.03 6.98
N ASP A 314 -7.70 8.43 6.52
CA ASP A 314 -8.13 9.81 6.54
C ASP A 314 -8.16 10.36 7.99
N GLY A 315 -7.53 11.52 8.20
CA GLY A 315 -7.44 12.16 9.51
C GLY A 315 -6.53 11.48 10.54
N MET A 316 -5.69 10.50 10.16
CA MET A 316 -4.69 9.96 11.09
C MET A 316 -3.64 11.01 11.44
N ALA A 317 -3.59 11.37 12.72
CA ALA A 317 -2.65 12.33 13.27
C ALA A 317 -2.08 11.84 14.60
N MET A 318 -0.80 12.10 14.83
CA MET A 318 -0.17 11.88 16.13
C MET A 318 -0.27 13.15 16.95
N THR A 319 -1.03 13.09 18.05
CA THR A 319 -1.18 14.21 18.99
C THR A 319 -0.63 13.84 20.35
N ALA A 320 -0.08 14.83 21.06
CA ALA A 320 0.48 14.60 22.39
C ALA A 320 -0.60 14.06 23.34
N GLY A 321 -0.33 12.92 23.98
CA GLY A 321 -1.26 12.25 24.90
C GLY A 321 -2.25 11.29 24.23
N ALA A 322 -2.31 11.22 22.90
CA ALA A 322 -3.05 10.19 22.20
C ALA A 322 -2.21 8.92 22.03
N THR A 323 -2.87 7.76 22.03
CA THR A 323 -2.23 6.48 21.68
C THR A 323 -1.91 6.45 20.20
N ILE A 324 -0.75 5.90 19.85
CA ILE A 324 -0.34 5.70 18.45
C ILE A 324 -1.37 4.80 17.76
N PRO A 325 -1.88 5.14 16.55
CA PRO A 325 -2.78 4.28 15.81
C PRO A 325 -2.16 2.90 15.58
N SER A 326 -2.90 1.84 15.84
CA SER A 326 -2.41 0.46 15.72
C SER A 326 -2.06 0.06 14.28
N LEU A 327 -2.68 0.70 13.28
CA LEU A 327 -2.33 0.53 11.88
C LEU A 327 -0.93 1.06 11.55
N LEU A 328 -0.49 2.13 12.23
CA LEU A 328 0.88 2.64 12.14
C LEU A 328 1.88 1.62 12.72
N GLU A 329 1.56 1.05 13.87
CA GLU A 329 2.38 -0.01 14.47
C GLU A 329 2.54 -1.21 13.53
N ILE A 330 1.44 -1.65 12.88
CA ILE A 330 1.48 -2.74 11.89
C ILE A 330 2.35 -2.37 10.69
N SER A 331 2.12 -1.20 10.09
CA SER A 331 2.86 -0.76 8.90
C SER A 331 4.36 -0.63 9.16
N MET A 332 4.77 -0.15 10.33
CA MET A 332 6.19 0.02 10.67
C MET A 332 6.83 -1.32 11.07
N SER A 333 6.09 -2.21 11.73
CA SER A 333 6.62 -3.50 12.18
C SER A 333 6.82 -4.52 11.05
N LEU A 334 6.11 -4.36 9.93
CA LEU A 334 6.21 -5.25 8.77
C LEU A 334 7.37 -4.92 7.82
N LYS A 335 8.09 -3.82 8.02
CA LYS A 335 9.21 -3.41 7.15
C LYS A 335 10.44 -4.31 7.27
N ASP A 336 10.64 -4.94 8.43
CA ASP A 336 11.89 -5.65 8.72
C ASP A 336 11.80 -7.17 8.49
N VAL A 337 10.60 -7.73 8.30
CA VAL A 337 10.41 -9.18 8.16
C VAL A 337 9.24 -9.50 7.22
N HIS A 338 9.56 -9.94 6.00
CA HIS A 338 8.59 -10.39 5.03
C HIS A 338 8.38 -11.91 5.08
N SER A 339 7.22 -12.37 4.61
CA SER A 339 6.92 -13.79 4.43
C SER A 339 7.76 -14.48 3.37
N TRP A 340 8.32 -13.72 2.41
CA TRP A 340 9.26 -14.26 1.42
C TRP A 340 10.72 -14.25 1.89
N ASP A 341 11.00 -13.71 3.08
CA ASP A 341 12.36 -13.75 3.61
C ASP A 341 12.72 -15.18 3.99
N ALA A 342 13.73 -15.70 3.29
CA ALA A 342 14.16 -17.08 3.41
C ALA A 342 14.55 -17.46 4.86
N THR A 343 14.99 -16.51 5.68
CA THR A 343 15.42 -16.74 7.06
C THR A 343 14.26 -16.83 8.05
N ALA A 344 13.21 -16.02 7.91
CA ALA A 344 12.09 -16.01 8.85
C ALA A 344 11.06 -17.09 8.52
N PHE A 345 10.61 -17.16 7.27
CA PHE A 345 9.53 -18.07 6.89
C PHE A 345 10.02 -19.52 6.82
N THR A 346 11.17 -19.78 6.19
CA THR A 346 11.72 -21.15 6.09
C THR A 346 12.11 -21.70 7.46
N ALA A 347 12.68 -20.88 8.35
CA ALA A 347 13.02 -21.34 9.69
C ALA A 347 11.76 -21.68 10.50
N ASN A 348 10.74 -20.83 10.46
CA ASN A 348 9.48 -21.08 11.17
C ASN A 348 8.75 -22.31 10.62
N VAL A 349 8.65 -22.46 9.30
CA VAL A 349 8.08 -23.66 8.66
C VAL A 349 8.88 -24.90 9.03
N PHE A 350 10.22 -24.83 9.02
CA PHE A 350 11.09 -25.95 9.41
C PHE A 350 10.86 -26.37 10.87
N TRP A 351 10.85 -25.41 11.80
CA TRP A 351 10.60 -25.68 13.21
C TRP A 351 9.19 -26.25 13.45
N LEU A 352 8.18 -25.72 12.77
CA LEU A 352 6.82 -26.28 12.82
C LEU A 352 6.77 -27.69 12.24
N MET A 353 7.42 -27.96 11.11
CA MET A 353 7.51 -29.32 10.55
C MET A 353 8.24 -30.28 11.49
N ALA A 354 9.32 -29.84 12.14
CA ALA A 354 10.03 -30.63 13.13
C ALA A 354 9.15 -30.93 14.36
N LEU A 355 8.39 -29.92 14.83
CA LEU A 355 7.45 -30.08 15.93
C LEU A 355 6.31 -31.06 15.57
N ILE A 356 5.75 -30.95 14.37
CA ILE A 356 4.72 -31.86 13.86
C ILE A 356 5.29 -33.28 13.75
N TRP A 357 6.52 -33.44 13.26
CA TRP A 357 7.19 -34.74 13.19
C TRP A 357 7.42 -35.35 14.58
N LEU A 358 7.89 -34.56 15.55
CA LEU A 358 8.07 -35.02 16.93
C LEU A 358 6.73 -35.43 17.55
N THR A 359 5.67 -34.65 17.31
CA THR A 359 4.32 -34.96 17.77
C THR A 359 3.81 -36.25 17.14
N THR A 360 4.06 -36.45 15.84
CA THR A 360 3.74 -37.68 15.11
C THR A 360 4.44 -38.89 15.74
N LYS A 361 5.73 -38.77 16.06
CA LYS A 361 6.49 -39.82 16.75
C LYS A 361 6.00 -40.09 18.17
N LEU A 362 5.61 -39.04 18.90
CA LEU A 362 5.05 -39.18 20.24
C LEU A 362 3.69 -39.89 20.20
N VAL A 363 2.80 -39.50 19.30
CA VAL A 363 1.49 -40.13 19.12
C VAL A 363 1.64 -41.60 18.72
N ASP A 364 2.50 -41.90 17.74
CA ASP A 364 2.80 -43.27 17.33
C ASP A 364 3.35 -44.12 18.49
N PHE A 365 4.28 -43.56 19.27
CA PHE A 365 4.79 -44.21 20.48
C PHE A 365 3.70 -44.45 21.53
N LEU A 366 2.80 -43.49 21.74
CA LEU A 366 1.70 -43.63 22.68
C LEU A 366 0.74 -44.74 22.26
N PHE A 367 0.40 -44.86 20.97
CA PHE A 367 -0.40 -45.99 20.48
C PHE A 367 0.31 -47.33 20.69
N HIS A 368 1.61 -47.41 20.38
CA HIS A 368 2.42 -48.60 20.65
C HIS A 368 2.65 -48.89 22.13
N ARG A 369 2.47 -47.95 23.04
CA ARG A 369 2.60 -48.21 24.48
C ARG A 369 1.27 -48.53 25.15
N LEU A 370 0.20 -47.88 24.70
CA LEU A 370 -1.14 -47.97 25.29
C LEU A 370 -1.96 -49.14 24.72
N HIS A 371 -1.51 -49.80 23.64
CA HIS A 371 -2.23 -50.96 23.08
C HIS A 371 -2.47 -52.06 24.10
N THR A 372 -1.47 -52.36 24.95
CA THR A 372 -1.57 -53.35 26.03
C THR A 372 -2.64 -53.06 27.08
N ARG A 373 -3.12 -51.81 27.16
CA ARG A 373 -4.08 -51.36 28.19
C ARG A 373 -5.52 -51.23 27.67
N PHE A 374 -5.72 -51.10 26.37
CA PHE A 374 -7.02 -50.74 25.77
C PHE A 374 -7.47 -51.68 24.64
N ASP A 375 -6.90 -52.89 24.55
CA ASP A 375 -7.29 -53.91 23.55
C ASP A 375 -7.10 -53.45 22.08
N PHE A 376 -6.23 -52.46 21.84
CA PHE A 376 -5.93 -51.96 20.49
C PHE A 376 -4.95 -52.85 19.70
N GLU A 377 -4.43 -53.91 20.31
CA GLU A 377 -3.43 -54.82 19.73
C GLU A 377 -3.92 -55.44 18.41
N GLU A 378 -5.19 -55.85 18.36
CA GLU A 378 -5.76 -56.47 17.17
C GLU A 378 -6.13 -55.47 16.05
N VAL A 379 -6.30 -54.20 16.39
CA VAL A 379 -6.78 -53.17 15.46
C VAL A 379 -5.65 -52.30 14.90
N TYR A 380 -4.68 -51.91 15.74
CA TYR A 380 -3.58 -51.02 15.32
C TYR A 380 -2.34 -51.81 14.89
N GLU A 381 -1.82 -52.72 15.71
CA GLU A 381 -0.55 -53.43 15.45
C GLU A 381 -0.65 -54.38 14.24
N LYS A 382 -1.80 -55.06 14.08
CA LYS A 382 -2.07 -55.93 12.93
C LYS A 382 -2.50 -55.18 11.66
N SER A 383 -2.70 -53.86 11.73
CA SER A 383 -3.11 -53.07 10.56
C SER A 383 -1.92 -52.78 9.63
N ALA A 384 -2.21 -52.55 8.34
CA ALA A 384 -1.19 -52.14 7.39
C ALA A 384 -0.54 -50.82 7.82
N ILE A 385 0.75 -50.65 7.53
CA ILE A 385 1.53 -49.44 7.88
C ILE A 385 0.82 -48.16 7.43
N ASP A 386 0.15 -48.19 6.27
CA ASP A 386 -0.62 -47.05 5.77
C ASP A 386 -1.76 -46.66 6.72
N LYS A 387 -2.47 -47.63 7.30
CA LYS A 387 -3.57 -47.37 8.26
C LYS A 387 -3.04 -46.86 9.59
N GLN A 388 -1.91 -47.40 10.07
CA GLN A 388 -1.25 -46.90 11.29
C GLN A 388 -0.88 -45.43 11.14
N ARG A 389 -0.29 -45.06 9.99
CA ARG A 389 0.04 -43.67 9.68
C ARG A 389 -1.17 -42.76 9.59
N ASP A 390 -2.27 -43.25 9.02
CA ASP A 390 -3.52 -42.50 8.93
C ASP A 390 -4.08 -42.18 10.33
N VAL A 391 -4.12 -43.16 11.24
CA VAL A 391 -4.53 -42.97 12.65
C VAL A 391 -3.70 -41.89 13.33
N VAL A 392 -2.37 -41.98 13.24
CA VAL A 392 -1.46 -41.00 13.84
C VAL A 392 -1.71 -39.61 13.26
N MET A 393 -1.83 -39.49 11.92
CA MET A 393 -2.09 -38.21 11.27
C MET A 393 -3.44 -37.61 11.64
N TYR A 394 -4.49 -38.41 11.84
CA TYR A 394 -5.77 -37.89 12.28
C TYR A 394 -5.68 -37.26 13.66
N CYS A 395 -4.97 -37.90 14.61
CA CYS A 395 -4.73 -37.31 15.93
C CYS A 395 -3.90 -36.02 15.87
N VAL A 396 -2.83 -36.02 15.07
CA VAL A 396 -1.98 -34.83 14.87
C VAL A 396 -2.79 -33.69 14.24
N ASN A 397 -3.59 -33.98 13.22
CA ASN A 397 -4.47 -33.01 12.57
C ASN A 397 -5.48 -32.42 13.55
N ILE A 398 -6.18 -33.24 14.34
CA ILE A 398 -7.12 -32.75 15.36
C ILE A 398 -6.43 -31.75 16.30
N PHE A 399 -5.24 -32.10 16.81
CA PHE A 399 -4.50 -31.23 17.72
C PHE A 399 -4.10 -29.90 17.09
N PHE A 400 -3.36 -29.92 15.98
CA PHE A 400 -2.83 -28.70 15.37
C PHE A 400 -3.92 -27.82 14.74
N ILE A 401 -4.96 -28.42 14.17
CA ILE A 401 -6.09 -27.66 13.62
C ILE A 401 -6.90 -26.99 14.75
N THR A 402 -7.05 -27.65 15.92
CA THR A 402 -7.69 -27.02 17.10
C THR A 402 -6.88 -25.83 17.61
N VAL A 403 -5.54 -25.95 17.66
CA VAL A 403 -4.66 -24.84 18.02
C VAL A 403 -4.81 -23.69 17.02
N ALA A 404 -4.77 -23.99 15.72
CA ALA A 404 -4.94 -22.98 14.67
C ALA A 404 -6.31 -22.29 14.75
N LEU A 405 -7.40 -23.04 15.01
CA LEU A 405 -8.74 -22.47 15.19
C LEU A 405 -8.79 -21.51 16.38
N ALA A 406 -8.21 -21.89 17.53
CA ALA A 406 -8.19 -21.01 18.71
C ALA A 406 -7.47 -19.69 18.44
N LEU A 407 -6.36 -19.74 17.69
CA LEU A 407 -5.61 -18.57 17.27
C LEU A 407 -6.42 -17.70 16.29
N LEU A 408 -7.08 -18.30 15.30
CA LEU A 408 -7.95 -17.57 14.36
C LEU A 408 -9.15 -16.92 15.04
N LEU A 409 -9.75 -17.58 16.03
CA LEU A 409 -10.84 -17.01 16.81
C LEU A 409 -10.39 -15.76 17.58
N ALA A 410 -9.17 -15.75 18.11
CA ALA A 410 -8.59 -14.58 18.75
C ALA A 410 -8.36 -13.39 17.78
N THR A 411 -8.33 -13.64 16.46
CA THR A 411 -8.15 -12.61 15.43
C THR A 411 -9.46 -12.15 14.79
N THR A 412 -10.60 -12.71 15.20
CA THR A 412 -11.93 -12.30 14.69
C THR A 412 -12.31 -10.83 14.94
N PRO A 413 -11.78 -10.10 15.95
CA PRO A 413 -12.01 -8.65 16.05
C PRO A 413 -11.59 -7.85 14.80
N ALA A 414 -10.67 -8.39 13.98
CA ALA A 414 -10.31 -7.80 12.68
C ALA A 414 -11.51 -7.68 11.73
N LEU A 415 -12.51 -8.57 11.81
CA LEU A 415 -13.75 -8.48 11.04
C LEU A 415 -14.58 -7.23 11.41
N GLY A 416 -14.39 -6.70 12.62
CA GLY A 416 -15.01 -5.47 13.11
C GLY A 416 -14.16 -4.21 12.90
N GLY A 417 -13.05 -4.30 12.16
CA GLY A 417 -12.15 -3.16 11.89
C GLY A 417 -11.11 -2.88 12.98
N VAL A 418 -10.93 -3.79 13.95
CA VAL A 418 -9.89 -3.67 14.97
C VAL A 418 -8.63 -4.41 14.51
N TYR A 419 -7.56 -3.66 14.26
CA TYR A 419 -6.29 -4.22 13.77
C TYR A 419 -5.19 -3.96 14.78
N GLU A 420 -4.73 -4.99 15.48
CA GLU A 420 -3.61 -4.90 16.41
C GLU A 420 -2.46 -5.81 15.97
N LEU A 421 -1.21 -5.41 16.25
CA LEU A 421 -0.03 -6.15 15.80
C LEU A 421 -0.02 -7.60 16.31
N TRP A 422 -0.43 -7.84 17.56
CA TRP A 422 -0.47 -9.20 18.09
C TRP A 422 -1.53 -10.07 17.37
N MET A 423 -2.67 -9.50 16.95
CA MET A 423 -3.68 -10.24 16.19
C MET A 423 -3.10 -10.71 14.86
N LEU A 424 -2.35 -9.84 14.19
CA LEU A 424 -1.64 -10.19 12.96
C LEU A 424 -0.63 -11.32 13.17
N GLN A 425 0.12 -11.30 14.28
CA GLN A 425 1.07 -12.36 14.64
C GLN A 425 0.37 -13.70 14.91
N LEU A 426 -0.78 -13.69 15.62
CA LEU A 426 -1.56 -14.91 15.84
C LEU A 426 -2.10 -15.47 14.52
N MET A 427 -2.60 -14.62 13.64
CA MET A 427 -3.09 -15.03 12.32
C MET A 427 -1.96 -15.62 11.47
N ARG A 428 -0.78 -14.97 11.45
CA ARG A 428 0.43 -15.47 10.77
C ARG A 428 0.81 -16.86 11.28
N PHE A 429 0.81 -17.05 12.61
CA PHE A 429 1.15 -18.33 13.20
C PHE A 429 0.10 -19.40 12.90
N ALA A 430 -1.19 -19.07 12.88
CA ALA A 430 -2.25 -19.98 12.48
C ALA A 430 -2.11 -20.42 11.01
N ALA A 431 -1.90 -19.46 10.11
CA ALA A 431 -1.65 -19.71 8.68
C ALA A 431 -0.44 -20.62 8.46
N LEU A 432 0.68 -20.32 9.12
CA LEU A 432 1.89 -21.14 9.08
C LEU A 432 1.66 -22.56 9.61
N THR A 433 0.92 -22.70 10.71
CA THR A 433 0.58 -24.00 11.30
C THR A 433 -0.19 -24.86 10.30
N ILE A 434 -1.21 -24.30 9.63
CA ILE A 434 -2.01 -25.01 8.63
C ILE A 434 -1.18 -25.38 7.40
N CYS A 435 -0.39 -24.44 6.87
CA CYS A 435 0.49 -24.71 5.74
C CYS A 435 1.51 -25.81 6.05
N SER A 436 2.18 -25.75 7.21
CA SER A 436 3.13 -26.77 7.65
C SER A 436 2.46 -28.12 7.86
N LEU A 437 1.25 -28.16 8.43
CA LEU A 437 0.49 -29.39 8.63
C LEU A 437 0.12 -30.05 7.30
N TYR A 438 -0.39 -29.27 6.35
CA TYR A 438 -0.78 -29.78 5.03
C TYR A 438 0.42 -30.26 4.22
N MET A 439 1.53 -29.52 4.25
CA MET A 439 2.79 -29.94 3.65
C MET A 439 3.31 -31.24 4.27
N PHE A 440 3.28 -31.35 5.60
CA PHE A 440 3.70 -32.55 6.30
C PHE A 440 2.82 -33.75 5.94
N GLU A 441 1.49 -33.56 5.89
CA GLU A 441 0.58 -34.65 5.57
C GLU A 441 0.75 -35.16 4.13
N LEU A 442 1.03 -34.26 3.16
CA LEU A 442 1.36 -34.62 1.78
C LEU A 442 2.61 -35.52 1.66
N VAL A 443 3.58 -35.35 2.57
CA VAL A 443 4.81 -36.15 2.59
C VAL A 443 4.64 -37.45 3.39
N PHE A 444 3.94 -37.39 4.52
CA PHE A 444 3.84 -38.50 5.47
C PHE A 444 2.88 -39.61 5.01
N ARG A 445 1.76 -39.23 4.37
CA ARG A 445 0.74 -40.18 3.89
C ARG A 445 0.98 -40.52 2.41
N TRP A 446 1.21 -41.79 2.11
CA TRP A 446 1.53 -42.23 0.75
C TRP A 446 0.31 -42.35 -0.17
N ASN A 447 -0.87 -42.60 0.40
CA ASN A 447 -2.09 -42.90 -0.35
C ASN A 447 -3.16 -41.83 -0.10
N LEU A 448 -2.90 -40.62 -0.57
CA LEU A 448 -3.86 -39.52 -0.51
C LEU A 448 -4.74 -39.48 -1.76
N GLN A 449 -6.03 -39.15 -1.58
CA GLN A 449 -6.91 -38.93 -2.72
C GLN A 449 -6.49 -37.69 -3.50
N PRO A 450 -6.58 -37.71 -4.84
CA PRO A 450 -6.26 -36.54 -5.67
C PRO A 450 -7.03 -35.28 -5.28
N ILE A 451 -8.30 -35.41 -4.88
CA ILE A 451 -9.13 -34.27 -4.44
C ILE A 451 -8.56 -33.64 -3.17
N LEU A 452 -8.11 -34.46 -2.22
CA LEU A 452 -7.54 -34.00 -0.95
C LEU A 452 -6.15 -33.40 -1.15
N ILE A 453 -5.35 -33.94 -2.08
CA ILE A 453 -4.07 -33.34 -2.50
C ILE A 453 -4.33 -31.95 -3.10
N ALA A 454 -5.27 -31.86 -4.04
CA ALA A 454 -5.62 -30.60 -4.69
C ALA A 454 -6.11 -29.55 -3.69
N HIS A 455 -7.01 -29.93 -2.76
CA HIS A 455 -7.49 -29.07 -1.69
C HIS A 455 -6.34 -28.50 -0.86
N ARG A 456 -5.40 -29.35 -0.41
CA ARG A 456 -4.27 -28.90 0.42
C ARG A 456 -3.34 -27.94 -0.32
N LEU A 457 -2.97 -28.28 -1.55
CA LEU A 457 -2.11 -27.43 -2.37
C LEU A 457 -2.77 -26.06 -2.62
N LEU A 458 -4.08 -26.05 -2.87
CA LEU A 458 -4.85 -24.84 -3.08
C LEU A 458 -4.92 -23.99 -1.82
N THR A 459 -5.19 -24.59 -0.65
CA THR A 459 -5.20 -23.88 0.64
C THR A 459 -3.83 -23.31 0.98
N ILE A 460 -2.75 -24.05 0.73
CA ILE A 460 -1.39 -23.53 0.94
C ILE A 460 -1.12 -22.32 0.02
N PHE A 461 -1.46 -22.45 -1.27
CA PHE A 461 -1.27 -21.40 -2.25
C PHE A 461 -2.03 -20.12 -1.88
N ILE A 462 -3.33 -20.21 -1.64
CA ILE A 462 -4.17 -19.04 -1.35
C ILE A 462 -3.81 -18.40 -0.01
N THR A 463 -3.43 -19.19 1.00
CA THR A 463 -2.96 -18.68 2.30
C THR A 463 -1.68 -17.88 2.15
N ALA A 464 -0.68 -18.45 1.46
CA ALA A 464 0.58 -17.77 1.19
C ALA A 464 0.36 -16.50 0.35
N PHE A 465 -0.48 -16.60 -0.68
CA PHE A 465 -0.74 -15.49 -1.59
C PHE A 465 -1.53 -14.34 -0.94
N ALA A 466 -2.52 -14.64 -0.10
CA ALA A 466 -3.26 -13.64 0.66
C ALA A 466 -2.34 -12.87 1.60
N TYR A 467 -1.49 -13.60 2.33
CA TYR A 467 -0.57 -13.02 3.29
C TYR A 467 0.51 -12.17 2.60
N ALA A 468 1.06 -12.64 1.47
CA ALA A 468 1.99 -11.86 0.67
C ALA A 468 1.33 -10.61 0.07
N SER A 469 0.07 -10.71 -0.37
CA SER A 469 -0.70 -9.57 -0.89
C SER A 469 -0.98 -8.54 0.21
N PHE A 470 -1.28 -9.00 1.43
CA PHE A 470 -1.39 -8.13 2.60
C PHE A 470 -0.07 -7.41 2.91
N GLU A 471 1.06 -8.11 2.96
CA GLU A 471 2.36 -7.47 3.25
C GLU A 471 2.77 -6.47 2.17
N TYR A 472 2.48 -6.77 0.89
CA TYR A 472 2.80 -5.91 -0.23
C TYR A 472 1.88 -4.69 -0.34
N CYS A 473 0.57 -4.86 -0.15
CA CYS A 473 -0.39 -3.76 -0.31
C CYS A 473 -0.66 -3.01 1.00
N GLN A 474 -0.26 -3.57 2.15
CA GLN A 474 -0.62 -3.09 3.49
C GLN A 474 -2.12 -2.82 3.68
N SER A 475 -2.96 -3.55 2.93
CA SER A 475 -4.41 -3.39 2.96
C SER A 475 -5.04 -4.48 3.84
N PRO A 476 -5.75 -4.11 4.93
CA PRO A 476 -6.40 -5.07 5.82
C PRO A 476 -7.47 -5.95 5.14
N VAL A 477 -7.91 -5.61 3.92
CA VAL A 477 -8.86 -6.41 3.14
C VAL A 477 -8.32 -7.81 2.85
N TYR A 478 -7.03 -7.93 2.51
CA TYR A 478 -6.39 -9.22 2.29
C TYR A 478 -6.31 -10.04 3.57
N LEU A 479 -6.07 -9.37 4.71
CA LEU A 479 -6.06 -9.98 6.04
C LEU A 479 -7.41 -10.59 6.40
N ILE A 480 -8.48 -9.82 6.24
CA ILE A 480 -9.84 -10.27 6.52
C ILE A 480 -10.22 -11.43 5.61
N SER A 481 -9.89 -11.34 4.32
CA SER A 481 -10.15 -12.41 3.36
C SER A 481 -9.44 -13.71 3.78
N LEU A 482 -8.21 -13.61 4.29
CA LEU A 482 -7.46 -14.75 4.81
C LEU A 482 -8.10 -15.33 6.08
N VAL A 483 -8.55 -14.49 7.03
CA VAL A 483 -9.28 -14.95 8.22
C VAL A 483 -10.53 -15.72 7.82
N ILE A 484 -11.34 -15.17 6.91
CA ILE A 484 -12.55 -15.84 6.41
C ILE A 484 -12.18 -17.17 5.74
N TRP A 485 -11.11 -17.19 4.92
CA TRP A 485 -10.65 -18.39 4.22
C TRP A 485 -10.17 -19.49 5.17
N LEU A 486 -9.44 -19.16 6.24
CA LEU A 486 -8.86 -20.17 7.12
C LEU A 486 -9.89 -20.81 8.07
N ILE A 487 -11.06 -20.21 8.26
CA ILE A 487 -12.13 -20.79 9.08
C ILE A 487 -12.54 -22.17 8.56
N GLN A 488 -12.79 -22.32 7.25
CA GLN A 488 -13.15 -23.63 6.67
C GLN A 488 -12.05 -24.68 6.87
N SER A 489 -10.78 -24.32 6.68
CA SER A 489 -9.65 -25.24 6.86
C SER A 489 -9.39 -25.59 8.32
N THR A 490 -10.02 -24.89 9.25
CA THR A 490 -9.86 -25.10 10.69
C THR A 490 -11.08 -25.64 11.40
N THR A 491 -12.19 -25.92 10.70
CA THR A 491 -13.38 -26.53 11.29
C THR A 491 -13.44 -28.05 11.15
N ASP A 492 -12.52 -28.70 10.44
CA ASP A 492 -12.59 -30.12 10.10
C ASP A 492 -12.28 -31.13 11.23
N GLN A 493 -12.25 -30.72 12.51
CA GLN A 493 -11.87 -31.62 13.61
C GLN A 493 -12.79 -32.84 13.72
N ILE A 494 -14.10 -32.65 13.55
CA ILE A 494 -15.10 -33.73 13.70
C ILE A 494 -14.95 -34.77 12.58
N MET A 495 -14.57 -34.33 11.37
CA MET A 495 -14.28 -35.24 10.25
C MET A 495 -13.09 -36.15 10.60
N TYR A 496 -11.98 -35.60 11.09
CA TYR A 496 -10.83 -36.40 11.50
C TYR A 496 -11.15 -37.33 12.67
N LEU A 497 -12.01 -36.90 13.60
CA LEU A 497 -12.48 -37.75 14.70
C LEU A 497 -13.34 -38.92 14.19
N ALA A 498 -14.20 -38.69 13.19
CA ALA A 498 -14.99 -39.74 12.56
C ALA A 498 -14.10 -40.78 11.85
N LEU A 499 -13.11 -40.31 11.06
CA LEU A 499 -12.14 -41.16 10.37
C LEU A 499 -11.27 -41.97 11.33
N LEU A 500 -10.87 -41.35 12.45
CA LEU A 500 -10.14 -42.02 13.52
C LEU A 500 -10.98 -43.14 14.15
N GLY A 501 -12.24 -42.85 14.47
CA GLY A 501 -13.16 -43.81 15.05
C GLY A 501 -13.45 -44.99 14.12
N ASP A 502 -13.63 -44.73 12.83
CA ASP A 502 -13.80 -45.79 11.83
C ASP A 502 -12.56 -46.69 11.72
N THR A 503 -11.37 -46.09 11.64
CA THR A 503 -10.11 -46.83 11.52
C THR A 503 -9.82 -47.67 12.77
N LEU A 504 -10.17 -47.15 13.96
CA LEU A 504 -10.05 -47.85 15.24
C LEU A 504 -11.24 -48.76 15.57
N LYS A 505 -12.20 -48.92 14.64
CA LYS A 505 -13.39 -49.78 14.79
C LYS A 505 -14.21 -49.46 16.05
N TRP A 506 -14.41 -48.18 16.33
CA TRP A 506 -15.36 -47.74 17.36
C TRP A 506 -16.79 -48.19 17.02
N ASP A 507 -17.69 -48.11 18.00
CA ASP A 507 -19.08 -48.50 17.82
C ASP A 507 -19.72 -47.80 16.60
N HIS A 508 -20.39 -48.59 15.75
CA HIS A 508 -20.95 -48.11 14.49
C HIS A 508 -21.98 -46.99 14.69
N VAL A 509 -22.66 -46.91 15.85
CA VAL A 509 -23.60 -45.81 16.14
C VAL A 509 -22.85 -44.51 16.32
N VAL A 510 -21.77 -44.54 17.11
CA VAL A 510 -20.93 -43.37 17.39
C VAL A 510 -20.28 -42.89 16.09
N VAL A 511 -19.67 -43.79 15.32
CA VAL A 511 -19.03 -43.46 14.04
C VAL A 511 -20.04 -42.90 13.03
N SER A 512 -21.23 -43.50 12.92
CA SER A 512 -22.30 -43.00 12.04
C SER A 512 -22.74 -41.58 12.41
N GLN A 513 -22.89 -41.29 13.71
CA GLN A 513 -23.27 -39.96 14.18
C GLN A 513 -22.17 -38.94 13.91
N LEU A 514 -20.91 -39.28 14.18
CA LEU A 514 -19.77 -38.41 13.90
C LEU A 514 -19.68 -38.07 12.41
N TYR A 515 -19.85 -39.04 11.51
CA TYR A 515 -19.88 -38.78 10.06
C TYR A 515 -21.01 -37.84 9.63
N LYS A 516 -22.22 -38.02 10.18
CA LYS A 516 -23.37 -37.14 9.88
C LYS A 516 -23.15 -35.72 10.42
N ILE A 517 -22.61 -35.59 11.63
CA ILE A 517 -22.28 -34.28 12.22
C ILE A 517 -21.17 -33.61 11.40
N ALA A 518 -20.11 -34.32 11.04
CA ALA A 518 -19.04 -33.82 10.19
C ALA A 518 -19.58 -33.34 8.84
N ALA A 519 -20.44 -34.13 8.19
CA ALA A 519 -21.06 -33.75 6.91
C ALA A 519 -21.84 -32.43 7.00
N VAL A 520 -22.63 -32.24 8.07
CA VAL A 520 -23.40 -31.01 8.31
C VAL A 520 -22.47 -29.84 8.66
N GLN A 521 -21.47 -30.07 9.49
CA GLN A 521 -20.50 -29.06 9.91
C GLN A 521 -19.69 -28.54 8.71
N THR A 522 -19.06 -29.40 7.92
CA THR A 522 -18.40 -29.06 6.65
C THR A 522 -19.36 -28.34 5.70
N GLY A 523 -20.61 -28.82 5.58
CA GLY A 523 -21.62 -28.17 4.75
C GLY A 523 -21.99 -26.75 5.18
N ILE A 524 -22.11 -26.48 6.48
CA ILE A 524 -22.50 -25.16 7.00
C ILE A 524 -21.31 -24.20 7.04
N PHE A 525 -20.22 -24.61 7.68
CA PHE A 525 -19.08 -23.73 7.92
C PHE A 525 -18.27 -23.48 6.66
N ASP A 526 -18.05 -24.48 5.81
CA ASP A 526 -17.19 -24.30 4.64
C ASP A 526 -17.92 -23.56 3.52
N ILE A 527 -19.17 -23.94 3.25
CA ILE A 527 -19.99 -23.22 2.27
C ILE A 527 -20.27 -21.80 2.76
N GLY A 528 -20.58 -21.64 4.06
CA GLY A 528 -20.78 -20.33 4.67
C GLY A 528 -19.54 -19.44 4.59
N SER A 529 -18.35 -20.00 4.85
CA SER A 529 -17.06 -19.30 4.71
C SER A 529 -16.80 -18.87 3.27
N ILE A 530 -17.02 -19.75 2.28
CA ILE A 530 -16.82 -19.41 0.86
C ILE A 530 -17.79 -18.31 0.42
N ILE A 531 -19.07 -18.39 0.82
CA ILE A 531 -20.05 -17.33 0.53
C ILE A 531 -19.64 -16.02 1.19
N ALA A 532 -19.23 -16.06 2.46
CA ALA A 532 -18.75 -14.88 3.18
C ALA A 532 -17.53 -14.25 2.51
N LEU A 533 -16.59 -15.07 2.03
CA LEU A 533 -15.41 -14.60 1.31
C LEU A 533 -15.80 -13.90 0.01
N VAL A 534 -16.65 -14.53 -0.82
CA VAL A 534 -17.08 -13.94 -2.09
C VAL A 534 -17.89 -12.67 -1.85
N ALA A 535 -18.75 -12.63 -0.83
CA ALA A 535 -19.49 -11.44 -0.46
C ALA A 535 -18.56 -10.32 0.05
N PHE A 536 -17.57 -10.65 0.86
CA PHE A 536 -16.59 -9.68 1.36
C PHE A 536 -15.73 -9.14 0.22
N TRP A 537 -15.20 -10.01 -0.64
CA TRP A 537 -14.49 -9.66 -1.88
C TRP A 537 -15.37 -8.75 -2.77
N ALA A 538 -16.67 -9.03 -2.89
CA ALA A 538 -17.61 -8.26 -3.70
C ALA A 538 -17.84 -6.82 -3.18
N VAL A 539 -17.61 -6.56 -1.90
CA VAL A 539 -17.93 -5.29 -1.24
C VAL A 539 -16.68 -4.47 -0.92
N ALA A 540 -15.60 -5.14 -0.49
CA ALA A 540 -14.46 -4.48 0.12
C ALA A 540 -13.25 -4.32 -0.82
N GLU A 541 -13.17 -5.07 -1.92
CA GLU A 541 -11.97 -5.10 -2.76
C GLU A 541 -12.13 -4.36 -4.09
N ASN A 542 -11.11 -3.60 -4.51
CA ASN A 542 -11.07 -2.98 -5.83
C ASN A 542 -10.31 -3.88 -6.82
N TYR A 543 -11.05 -4.48 -7.74
CA TYR A 543 -10.60 -5.58 -8.60
C TYR A 543 -9.48 -5.22 -9.58
N ASN A 544 -9.35 -3.94 -9.94
CA ASN A 544 -8.48 -3.50 -11.03
C ASN A 544 -7.49 -2.40 -10.60
N TYR A 545 -7.35 -2.15 -9.30
CA TYR A 545 -6.50 -1.07 -8.82
C TYR A 545 -5.01 -1.38 -9.05
N ARG A 546 -4.54 -2.55 -8.62
CA ARG A 546 -3.15 -3.01 -8.86
C ARG A 546 -3.11 -4.34 -9.61
N PRO A 547 -2.00 -4.66 -10.30
CA PRO A 547 -1.83 -5.97 -10.94
C PRO A 547 -2.04 -7.14 -9.97
N ILE A 548 -1.59 -6.97 -8.72
CA ILE A 548 -1.79 -7.97 -7.66
C ILE A 548 -3.27 -8.20 -7.35
N ASN A 549 -4.13 -7.17 -7.43
CA ASN A 549 -5.57 -7.26 -7.20
C ASN A 549 -6.27 -8.08 -8.29
N ALA A 550 -5.81 -7.97 -9.54
CA ALA A 550 -6.33 -8.77 -10.65
C ALA A 550 -5.96 -10.25 -10.48
N VAL A 551 -4.71 -10.53 -10.11
CA VAL A 551 -4.25 -11.90 -9.82
C VAL A 551 -4.96 -12.48 -8.60
N TRP A 552 -5.16 -11.68 -7.55
CA TRP A 552 -5.93 -12.05 -6.37
C TRP A 552 -7.38 -12.34 -6.71
N THR A 553 -8.04 -11.48 -7.46
CA THR A 553 -9.42 -11.69 -7.92
C THR A 553 -9.55 -13.01 -8.68
N ALA A 554 -8.67 -13.27 -9.65
CA ALA A 554 -8.67 -14.54 -10.37
C ALA A 554 -8.45 -15.73 -9.43
N SER A 555 -7.50 -15.61 -8.50
CA SER A 555 -7.15 -16.66 -7.53
C SER A 555 -8.30 -16.96 -6.58
N VAL A 556 -8.99 -15.96 -6.05
CA VAL A 556 -10.16 -16.11 -5.17
C VAL A 556 -11.26 -16.86 -5.89
N TRP A 557 -11.62 -16.47 -7.11
CA TRP A 557 -12.70 -17.14 -7.85
C TRP A 557 -12.38 -18.58 -8.23
N ILE A 558 -11.17 -18.81 -8.78
CA ILE A 558 -10.73 -20.16 -9.14
C ILE A 558 -10.70 -21.04 -7.89
N SER A 559 -10.14 -20.53 -6.79
CA SER A 559 -10.01 -21.29 -5.56
C SER A 559 -11.37 -21.55 -4.90
N ALA A 560 -12.23 -20.54 -4.81
CA ALA A 560 -13.57 -20.66 -4.23
C ALA A 560 -14.41 -21.70 -4.97
N LEU A 561 -14.40 -21.72 -6.30
CA LEU A 561 -15.12 -22.72 -7.09
C LEU A 561 -14.55 -24.13 -6.89
N CYS A 562 -13.23 -24.27 -6.89
CA CYS A 562 -12.57 -25.56 -6.67
C CYS A 562 -12.86 -26.11 -5.27
N VAL A 563 -12.76 -25.27 -4.24
CA VAL A 563 -13.02 -25.67 -2.86
C VAL A 563 -14.51 -25.95 -2.66
N LEU A 564 -15.41 -25.13 -3.19
CA LEU A 564 -16.86 -25.37 -3.08
C LEU A 564 -17.24 -26.74 -3.67
N ALA A 565 -16.69 -27.08 -4.84
CA ALA A 565 -16.91 -28.39 -5.45
C ALA A 565 -16.34 -29.53 -4.59
N ALA A 566 -15.12 -29.37 -4.07
CA ALA A 566 -14.48 -30.35 -3.20
C ALA A 566 -15.27 -30.58 -1.89
N GLN A 567 -15.75 -29.49 -1.26
CA GLN A 567 -16.48 -29.57 0.02
C GLN A 567 -17.90 -30.09 -0.13
N THR A 568 -18.59 -29.71 -1.21
CA THR A 568 -19.92 -30.27 -1.51
C THR A 568 -19.83 -31.78 -1.72
N TRP A 569 -18.80 -32.23 -2.45
CA TRP A 569 -18.53 -33.65 -2.63
C TRP A 569 -18.13 -34.33 -1.32
N GLY A 570 -17.24 -33.72 -0.54
CA GLY A 570 -16.80 -34.23 0.77
C GLY A 570 -17.97 -34.43 1.74
N SER A 571 -18.82 -33.42 1.90
CA SER A 571 -20.02 -33.48 2.74
C SER A 571 -20.97 -34.60 2.29
N TYR A 572 -21.21 -34.75 0.98
CA TYR A 572 -22.03 -35.84 0.44
C TYR A 572 -21.44 -37.23 0.76
N VAL A 573 -20.13 -37.39 0.59
CA VAL A 573 -19.44 -38.67 0.87
C VAL A 573 -19.50 -39.00 2.36
N LEU A 574 -19.24 -38.04 3.24
CA LEU A 574 -19.33 -38.23 4.70
C LEU A 574 -20.75 -38.64 5.12
N TRP A 575 -21.77 -37.99 4.56
CA TRP A 575 -23.17 -38.35 4.83
C TRP A 575 -23.48 -39.79 4.40
N LYS A 576 -23.05 -40.18 3.19
CA LYS A 576 -23.24 -41.54 2.67
C LYS A 576 -22.52 -42.59 3.52
N GLU A 577 -21.35 -42.27 4.06
CA GLU A 577 -20.65 -43.18 4.97
C GLU A 577 -21.40 -43.35 6.29
N GLY A 578 -21.92 -42.25 6.84
CA GLY A 578 -22.82 -42.31 7.99
C GLY A 578 -24.04 -43.22 7.76
N GLU A 579 -24.63 -43.20 6.56
CA GLU A 579 -25.73 -44.10 6.19
C GLU A 579 -25.29 -45.57 6.15
N LYS A 580 -24.11 -45.89 5.61
CA LYS A 580 -23.60 -47.27 5.56
C LYS A 580 -23.42 -47.87 6.95
N HIS A 581 -22.83 -47.13 7.89
CA HIS A 581 -22.70 -47.60 9.28
C HIS A 581 -24.07 -47.80 9.95
N THR A 582 -25.07 -47.00 9.56
CA THR A 582 -26.46 -47.20 10.01
C THR A 582 -27.06 -48.50 9.45
N ALA A 583 -26.78 -48.82 8.18
CA ALA A 583 -27.29 -50.02 7.51
C ALA A 583 -26.66 -51.31 8.03
N ILE A 584 -25.34 -51.31 8.30
CA ILE A 584 -24.61 -52.44 8.90
C ILE A 584 -25.23 -52.81 10.26
N ARG A 585 -25.59 -51.82 11.07
CA ARG A 585 -26.27 -52.03 12.35
C ARG A 585 -27.63 -52.71 12.22
N LEU A 586 -28.38 -52.42 11.15
CA LEU A 586 -29.73 -52.94 10.92
C LEU A 586 -29.75 -54.36 10.29
N GLY A 587 -28.59 -55.01 10.14
CA GLY A 587 -28.46 -56.35 9.58
C GLY A 587 -28.62 -56.42 8.05
N GLY A 588 -28.45 -55.28 7.35
CA GLY A 588 -28.50 -55.21 5.90
C GLY A 588 -27.20 -55.70 5.24
N ASP A 589 -27.32 -56.49 4.17
CA ASP A 589 -26.20 -56.98 3.37
C ASP A 589 -25.53 -55.81 2.62
N SER A 590 -24.20 -55.69 2.72
CA SER A 590 -23.41 -54.51 2.37
C SER A 590 -23.08 -54.37 0.87
N SER A 591 -23.94 -54.90 -0.02
CA SER A 591 -23.62 -55.05 -1.45
C SER A 591 -23.90 -53.83 -2.35
N ALA A 592 -24.27 -52.67 -1.78
CA ALA A 592 -24.27 -51.41 -2.54
C ALA A 592 -22.88 -50.75 -2.47
N THR A 593 -21.92 -51.32 -3.20
CA THR A 593 -20.60 -50.70 -3.42
C THR A 593 -20.75 -49.44 -4.27
N VAL A 594 -20.85 -48.29 -3.62
CA VAL A 594 -20.20 -47.09 -4.18
C VAL A 594 -18.69 -47.36 -4.03
N PRO A 595 -17.90 -47.38 -5.12
CA PRO A 595 -16.48 -47.68 -5.03
C PRO A 595 -15.83 -46.63 -4.14
N LEU A 596 -15.45 -47.02 -2.94
CA LEU A 596 -14.60 -46.24 -2.07
C LEU A 596 -13.16 -46.74 -2.24
N LEU A 597 -12.25 -45.77 -2.35
CA LEU A 597 -11.20 -45.61 -1.34
C LEU A 597 -10.81 -46.91 -0.62
N GLY A 598 -9.82 -47.62 -1.17
CA GLY A 598 -9.22 -48.79 -0.53
C GLY A 598 -9.59 -50.12 -1.17
N GLY A 599 -9.15 -50.32 -2.42
CA GLY A 599 -9.26 -51.62 -3.09
C GLY A 599 -8.37 -51.68 -4.33
N SER A 600 -7.05 -51.77 -4.15
CA SER A 600 -6.17 -52.18 -5.25
C SER A 600 -6.39 -53.67 -5.50
N ALA A 601 -7.26 -54.00 -6.44
CA ALA A 601 -7.34 -55.34 -7.01
C ALA A 601 -6.20 -55.49 -8.02
N ASN A 602 -5.03 -55.95 -7.56
CA ASN A 602 -3.98 -56.48 -8.44
C ASN A 602 -3.85 -57.98 -8.18
N GLY A 603 -4.70 -58.76 -8.84
CA GLY A 603 -4.52 -60.20 -8.99
C GLY A 603 -3.53 -60.47 -10.11
N SER A 604 -2.30 -60.83 -9.75
CA SER A 604 -1.36 -61.52 -10.65
C SER A 604 -1.35 -63.01 -10.31
N PRO A 605 -1.47 -63.92 -11.29
CA PRO A 605 -1.51 -65.36 -11.02
C PRO A 605 -0.12 -65.88 -10.64
N ARG A 606 -0.03 -66.52 -9.47
CA ARG A 606 1.11 -67.37 -9.08
C ARG A 606 1.18 -68.58 -10.02
N THR A 607 2.21 -68.63 -10.85
CA THR A 607 2.67 -69.86 -11.50
C THR A 607 3.38 -70.74 -10.47
N SER A 608 2.85 -71.95 -10.31
CA SER A 608 3.47 -73.06 -9.58
C SER A 608 4.75 -73.52 -10.27
N HIS A 609 5.88 -73.45 -9.57
CA HIS A 609 7.03 -74.32 -9.83
C HIS A 609 7.25 -75.18 -8.59
N GLU A 610 6.70 -76.39 -8.65
CA GLU A 610 7.15 -77.54 -7.87
C GLU A 610 8.52 -77.98 -8.40
N ASN A 611 9.46 -78.15 -7.48
CA ASN A 611 10.69 -78.91 -7.68
C ASN A 611 10.61 -80.11 -6.72
N ARG A 612 10.52 -81.34 -7.25
CA ARG A 612 11.50 -82.43 -7.02
C ARG A 612 10.98 -83.79 -7.51
N ALA A 613 11.89 -84.47 -8.21
CA ALA A 613 11.93 -85.90 -8.57
C ALA A 613 10.99 -86.36 -9.69
#